data_AF-A0A7C4JIP7-F1
#
_entry.id   AF-A0A7C4JIP7-F1
#
_cell.length_a   1.000
_cell.length_b   1.000
_cell.length_c   1.000
_cell.angle_alpha   90.00
_cell.angle_beta   90.00
_cell.angle_gamma   90.00
#
_symmetry.space_group_name_H-M   'P 1'
#
loop_
_entity.id
_entity.type
_entity.pdbx_description
1 polymer ?
#
loop_
_entity_poly.entity_id
_entity_poly.type
_entity_poly.pdbx_seq_one_letter_code
_entity_poly.pdbx_strand_id
1 'polypeptide(L)'
;MKSGYNIIGAKVYRIGYNIIAKFSYIDTVLWYNVSFPAIHSLTKVPFLSGEGMVVTTDFLKRIGFFPEVLAEDSYIAMLGLIYGEKIGLIDSIILEGAPSSLADLVKQRLRWYRGGLECLKDFLVKYRKNVPLNAIVKICIAYLQTVALTAPFISLIVIVFSFFINIPSFLLTLAKLEIISIMLSPCALYIVNEVKDLTLFLAPLNWFLQSFIALVAIIPMKIPWLRTTNRSSINIPSYSEVSMSIIDT
;
A
#
# COMPACT_ATOMS: atom_id res chain seq x y z
N MET A 1 16.63 19.35 -7.21
CA MET A 1 17.24 18.07 -6.80
C MET A 1 18.67 18.02 -7.35
N LYS A 2 19.70 17.94 -6.49
CA LYS A 2 21.13 17.97 -6.91
C LYS A 2 21.67 16.61 -7.38
N SER A 3 20.93 15.51 -7.20
CA SER A 3 21.37 14.13 -7.43
C SER A 3 20.86 13.49 -8.74
N GLY A 4 20.23 14.26 -9.63
CA GLY A 4 19.70 13.77 -10.91
C GLY A 4 18.45 12.89 -10.81
N TYR A 5 17.83 12.80 -9.64
CA TYR A 5 16.50 12.21 -9.46
C TYR A 5 15.44 13.20 -9.95
N ASN A 6 14.40 12.69 -10.60
CA ASN A 6 13.24 13.47 -11.05
C ASN A 6 12.00 13.20 -10.22
N ILE A 7 11.99 12.08 -9.50
CA ILE A 7 10.91 11.69 -8.60
C ILE A 7 11.55 11.15 -7.32
N ILE A 8 11.13 11.68 -6.17
CA ILE A 8 11.56 11.21 -4.84
C ILE A 8 10.31 10.97 -4.01
N GLY A 9 10.30 9.92 -3.18
CA GLY A 9 9.33 9.79 -2.10
C GLY A 9 9.98 9.39 -0.78
N ALA A 10 9.17 9.33 0.28
CA ALA A 10 9.58 8.96 1.63
C ALA A 10 8.72 7.81 2.17
N LYS A 11 9.15 7.19 3.27
CA LYS A 11 8.29 6.25 4.00
C LYS A 11 7.20 7.04 4.73
N VAL A 12 5.95 6.58 4.64
CA VAL A 12 4.80 7.25 5.27
C VAL A 12 4.13 6.32 6.26
N TYR A 13 4.34 6.54 7.55
CA TYR A 13 3.64 5.78 8.58
C TYR A 13 2.37 6.52 9.00
N ARG A 14 1.25 5.80 8.99
CA ARG A 14 -0.05 6.35 9.37
C ARG A 14 -0.32 6.06 10.83
N ILE A 15 -0.24 7.07 11.68
CA ILE A 15 -0.27 6.92 13.13
C ILE A 15 -1.56 7.47 13.75
N GLY A 16 -1.92 6.91 14.90
CA GLY A 16 -3.00 7.40 15.75
C GLY A 16 -3.28 6.44 16.91
N TYR A 17 -4.15 6.87 17.81
CA TYR A 17 -4.30 6.21 19.12
C TYR A 17 -5.37 5.12 19.17
N ASN A 18 -6.43 5.26 18.38
CA ASN A 18 -7.53 4.30 18.40
C ASN A 18 -7.19 3.04 17.59
N ILE A 19 -7.99 1.98 17.77
CA ILE A 19 -7.71 0.68 17.16
C ILE A 19 -7.67 0.72 15.62
N ILE A 20 -8.52 1.54 14.98
CA ILE A 20 -8.56 1.71 13.52
C ILE A 20 -7.27 2.38 13.01
N ALA A 21 -6.80 3.39 13.76
CA ALA A 21 -5.56 4.06 13.47
C ALA A 21 -4.34 3.14 13.67
N LYS A 22 -4.35 2.32 14.73
CA LYS A 22 -3.32 1.31 14.98
C LYS A 22 -3.25 0.27 13.87
N PHE A 23 -4.40 -0.18 13.35
CA PHE A 23 -4.44 -1.03 12.16
C PHE A 23 -3.79 -0.37 10.95
N SER A 24 -4.07 0.90 10.71
CA SER A 24 -3.42 1.66 9.63
C SER A 24 -1.90 1.75 9.83
N TYR A 25 -1.44 1.93 11.07
CA TYR A 25 -0.01 1.93 11.41
C TYR A 25 0.63 0.58 11.08
N ILE A 26 0.06 -0.52 11.60
CA ILE A 26 0.51 -1.89 11.34
C ILE A 26 0.59 -2.17 9.84
N ASP A 27 -0.43 -1.77 9.08
CA ASP A 27 -0.46 -1.93 7.62
C ASP A 27 0.67 -1.14 6.95
N THR A 28 0.93 0.11 7.37
CA THR A 28 2.04 0.89 6.81
C THR A 28 3.41 0.36 7.20
N VAL A 29 3.58 -0.22 8.39
CA VAL A 29 4.82 -0.91 8.79
C VAL A 29 5.04 -2.15 7.93
N LEU A 30 4.02 -3.00 7.81
CA LEU A 30 4.06 -4.19 6.96
C LEU A 30 4.41 -3.80 5.50
N TRP A 31 3.76 -2.75 4.99
CA TRP A 31 4.04 -2.25 3.65
C TRP A 31 5.49 -1.81 3.47
N TYR A 32 5.97 -0.84 4.26
CA TYR A 32 7.29 -0.23 4.02
C TYR A 32 8.47 -1.09 4.45
N ASN A 33 8.29 -2.01 5.41
CA ASN A 33 9.39 -2.79 5.96
C ASN A 33 9.43 -4.23 5.40
N VAL A 34 8.32 -4.74 4.86
CA VAL A 34 8.25 -6.12 4.35
C VAL A 34 7.87 -6.15 2.88
N SER A 35 6.65 -5.72 2.54
CA SER A 35 6.09 -5.92 1.20
C SER A 35 6.81 -5.08 0.14
N PHE A 36 6.98 -3.78 0.40
CA PHE A 36 7.61 -2.86 -0.56
C PHE A 36 9.08 -3.22 -0.83
N PRO A 37 9.96 -3.47 0.16
CA PRO A 37 11.32 -3.93 -0.10
C PRO A 37 11.38 -5.20 -0.94
N ALA A 38 10.52 -6.20 -0.65
CA ALA A 38 10.44 -7.44 -1.41
C ALA A 38 10.02 -7.18 -2.88
N ILE A 39 8.91 -6.47 -3.09
CA ILE A 39 8.42 -6.13 -4.44
C ILE A 39 9.43 -5.28 -5.20
N HIS A 40 10.01 -4.27 -4.55
CA HIS A 40 11.00 -3.38 -5.16
C HIS A 40 12.28 -4.13 -5.54
N SER A 41 12.74 -5.08 -4.72
CA SER A 41 13.91 -5.90 -5.04
C SER A 41 13.73 -6.68 -6.36
N LEU A 42 12.52 -7.20 -6.59
CA LEU A 42 12.15 -8.01 -7.76
C LEU A 42 11.83 -7.15 -8.99
N THR A 43 11.05 -6.09 -8.81
CA THR A 43 10.46 -5.32 -9.91
C THR A 43 11.26 -4.07 -10.27
N LYS A 44 11.99 -3.49 -9.31
CA LYS A 44 12.57 -2.13 -9.39
C LYS A 44 11.50 -1.06 -9.68
N VAL A 45 10.23 -1.36 -9.41
CA VAL A 45 9.11 -0.42 -9.53
C VAL A 45 8.98 0.32 -8.20
N PRO A 46 9.14 1.65 -8.17
CA PRO A 46 8.96 2.42 -6.96
C PRO A 46 7.47 2.61 -6.68
N PHE A 47 7.09 2.42 -5.42
CA PHE A 47 5.79 2.80 -4.91
C PHE A 47 5.97 4.04 -4.06
N LEU A 48 5.38 5.13 -4.50
CA LEU A 48 5.45 6.39 -3.81
C LEU A 48 4.06 6.70 -3.28
N SER A 49 4.02 7.08 -2.00
CA SER A 49 2.82 7.73 -1.45
C SER A 49 2.83 9.16 -1.94
N GLY A 50 1.67 9.71 -2.31
CA GLY A 50 1.55 11.13 -2.62
C GLY A 50 2.05 12.02 -1.48
N GLU A 51 1.89 11.58 -0.23
CA GLU A 51 2.49 12.22 0.94
C GLU A 51 4.02 12.04 0.91
N GLY A 52 4.74 13.17 0.78
CA GLY A 52 6.20 13.15 0.69
C GLY A 52 6.77 12.87 -0.69
N MET A 53 5.91 12.74 -1.71
CA MET A 53 6.38 12.68 -3.09
C MET A 53 6.77 14.07 -3.57
N VAL A 54 7.98 14.19 -4.11
CA VAL A 54 8.50 15.39 -4.76
C VAL A 54 8.83 15.03 -6.19
N VAL A 55 8.32 15.83 -7.13
CA VAL A 55 8.51 15.64 -8.57
C VAL A 55 9.12 16.91 -9.14
N THR A 56 10.10 16.78 -10.04
CA THR A 56 10.68 17.96 -10.70
C THR A 56 9.67 18.59 -11.66
N THR A 57 9.67 19.93 -11.71
CA THR A 57 8.79 20.68 -12.62
C THR A 57 9.02 20.31 -14.08
N ASP A 58 10.27 20.01 -14.47
CA ASP A 58 10.62 19.61 -15.82
C ASP A 58 9.98 18.27 -16.19
N PHE A 59 10.01 17.30 -15.28
CA PHE A 59 9.33 16.02 -15.52
C PHE A 59 7.80 16.20 -15.55
N LEU A 60 7.23 17.00 -14.64
CA LEU A 60 5.79 17.32 -14.67
C LEU A 60 5.39 17.93 -16.02
N LYS A 61 6.13 18.92 -16.53
CA LYS A 61 5.87 19.50 -17.85
C LYS A 61 5.96 18.44 -18.96
N ARG A 62 6.95 17.54 -18.88
CA ARG A 62 7.15 16.47 -19.87
C ARG A 62 5.97 15.50 -19.96
N ILE A 63 5.33 15.20 -18.82
CA ILE A 63 4.17 14.29 -18.77
C ILE A 63 2.82 14.98 -18.95
N GLY A 64 2.79 16.29 -19.17
CA GLY A 64 1.54 17.06 -19.32
C GLY A 64 0.88 17.43 -17.99
N PHE A 65 1.69 17.67 -16.94
CA PHE A 65 1.29 17.98 -15.57
C PHE A 65 0.65 16.80 -14.82
N PHE A 66 -0.07 17.08 -13.73
CA PHE A 66 -0.67 16.04 -12.89
C PHE A 66 -1.77 15.29 -13.67
N PRO A 67 -1.76 13.94 -13.65
CA PRO A 67 -2.76 13.15 -14.32
C PRO A 67 -4.10 13.22 -13.58
N GLU A 68 -5.21 13.35 -14.30
CA GLU A 68 -6.56 13.30 -13.72
C GLU A 68 -7.01 11.85 -13.44
N VAL A 69 -6.38 11.22 -12.45
CA VAL A 69 -6.66 9.82 -12.04
C VAL A 69 -6.79 9.72 -10.52
N LEU A 70 -7.46 8.67 -10.04
CA LEU A 70 -7.76 8.51 -8.62
C LEU A 70 -6.50 8.34 -7.74
N ALA A 71 -5.43 7.75 -8.29
CA ALA A 71 -4.14 7.55 -7.65
C ALA A 71 -3.02 8.20 -8.48
N GLU A 72 -2.96 9.53 -8.43
CA GLU A 72 -2.00 10.34 -9.21
C GLU A 72 -0.54 9.96 -8.93
N ASP A 73 -0.22 9.68 -7.67
CA ASP A 73 1.10 9.25 -7.18
C ASP A 73 1.58 7.96 -7.86
N SER A 74 0.71 6.96 -7.89
CA SER A 74 0.92 5.68 -8.55
C SER A 74 1.13 5.86 -10.06
N TYR A 75 0.31 6.71 -10.68
CA TYR A 75 0.40 6.96 -12.12
C TYR A 75 1.69 7.71 -12.50
N ILE A 76 2.08 8.73 -11.72
CA ILE A 76 3.34 9.45 -11.89
C ILE A 76 4.52 8.49 -11.75
N ALA A 77 4.49 7.57 -10.78
CA ALA A 77 5.54 6.55 -10.63
C ALA A 77 5.61 5.61 -11.85
N MET A 78 4.48 5.18 -12.41
CA MET A 78 4.45 4.39 -13.66
C MET A 78 5.02 5.17 -14.85
N LEU A 79 4.64 6.45 -15.00
CA LEU A 79 5.16 7.30 -16.07
C LEU A 79 6.66 7.51 -15.93
N GLY A 80 7.16 7.74 -14.70
CA GLY A 80 8.60 7.86 -14.45
C GLY A 80 9.36 6.64 -14.96
N LEU A 81 8.84 5.43 -14.76
CA LEU A 81 9.43 4.21 -15.32
C LEU A 81 9.41 4.18 -16.86
N ILE A 82 8.30 4.59 -17.48
CA ILE A 82 8.18 4.63 -18.95
C ILE A 82 9.19 5.59 -19.56
N TYR A 83 9.34 6.77 -18.96
CA TYR A 83 10.22 7.82 -19.44
C TYR A 83 11.70 7.61 -19.04
N GLY A 84 12.01 6.50 -18.35
CA GLY A 84 13.37 6.16 -17.93
C GLY A 84 13.90 7.09 -16.83
N GLU A 85 13.01 7.68 -16.04
CA GLU A 85 13.39 8.63 -15.00
C GLU A 85 14.05 7.95 -13.80
N LYS A 86 14.96 8.67 -13.16
CA LYS A 86 15.54 8.26 -11.89
C LYS A 86 14.56 8.54 -10.76
N ILE A 87 14.11 7.48 -10.12
CA ILE A 87 13.17 7.51 -9.00
C ILE A 87 13.87 6.99 -7.74
N GLY A 88 13.70 7.69 -6.63
CA GLY A 88 14.37 7.38 -5.37
C GLY A 88 13.43 7.39 -4.18
N LEU A 89 13.75 6.60 -3.18
CA LEU A 89 13.20 6.75 -1.83
C LEU A 89 14.27 7.40 -0.95
N ILE A 90 13.97 8.52 -0.33
CA ILE A 90 14.87 9.13 0.66
C ILE A 90 14.76 8.41 1.99
N ASP A 91 15.86 8.39 2.73
CA ASP A 91 15.90 7.90 4.10
C ASP A 91 15.29 8.95 5.04
N SER A 92 13.97 9.07 4.94
CA SER A 92 13.17 9.99 5.74
C SER A 92 11.81 9.37 5.97
N ILE A 93 11.26 9.68 7.15
CA ILE A 93 9.98 9.18 7.61
C ILE A 93 9.03 10.36 7.72
N ILE A 94 7.86 10.20 7.11
CA ILE A 94 6.73 11.11 7.26
C ILE A 94 5.69 10.42 8.13
N LEU A 95 5.23 11.14 9.15
CA LEU A 95 4.14 10.71 10.00
C LEU A 95 2.87 11.41 9.52
N GLU A 96 1.86 10.63 9.16
CA GLU A 96 0.55 11.13 8.73
C GLU A 96 -0.54 10.60 9.67
N GLY A 97 -1.54 11.44 9.96
CA GLY A 97 -2.69 11.02 10.76
C GLY A 97 -3.48 9.91 10.07
N ALA A 98 -3.61 8.76 10.71
CA ALA A 98 -4.40 7.64 10.22
C ALA A 98 -5.92 7.94 10.26
N PRO A 99 -6.74 7.30 9.41
CA PRO A 99 -8.20 7.32 9.53
C PRO A 99 -8.63 6.95 10.96
N SER A 100 -9.48 7.78 11.56
CA SER A 100 -9.94 7.55 12.95
C SER A 100 -11.24 6.74 13.02
N SER A 101 -11.91 6.47 11.90
CA SER A 101 -13.15 5.69 11.83
C SER A 101 -13.04 4.55 10.80
N LEU A 102 -13.80 3.47 11.03
CA LEU A 102 -13.88 2.34 10.09
C LEU A 102 -14.38 2.80 8.71
N ALA A 103 -15.36 3.71 8.67
CA ALA A 103 -15.90 4.24 7.42
C ALA A 103 -14.82 5.01 6.63
N ASP A 104 -14.00 5.81 7.31
CA ASP A 104 -12.91 6.55 6.67
C ASP A 104 -11.78 5.61 6.21
N LEU A 105 -11.49 4.56 6.97
CA LEU A 105 -10.56 3.49 6.56
C LEU A 105 -11.06 2.81 5.29
N VAL A 106 -12.33 2.39 5.24
CA VAL A 106 -12.93 1.73 4.06
C VAL A 106 -12.86 2.64 2.84
N LYS A 107 -13.25 3.91 2.97
CA LYS A 107 -13.17 4.89 1.87
C LYS A 107 -11.74 5.05 1.36
N GLN A 108 -10.77 5.12 2.28
CA GLN A 108 -9.36 5.26 1.92
C GLN A 108 -8.83 4.01 1.19
N ARG A 109 -9.10 2.80 1.71
CA ARG A 109 -8.66 1.54 1.10
C ARG A 109 -9.29 1.31 -0.27
N LEU A 110 -10.60 1.53 -0.40
CA LEU A 110 -11.30 1.48 -1.68
C LEU A 110 -10.65 2.41 -2.72
N ARG A 111 -10.33 3.65 -2.32
CA ARG A 111 -9.65 4.62 -3.20
C ARG A 111 -8.29 4.11 -3.67
N TRP A 112 -7.47 3.56 -2.78
CA TRP A 112 -6.13 3.07 -3.14
C TRP A 112 -6.17 1.84 -4.02
N TYR A 113 -6.98 0.85 -3.65
CA TYR A 113 -7.12 -0.39 -4.40
C TYR A 113 -7.68 -0.15 -5.79
N ARG A 114 -8.75 0.64 -5.87
CA ARG A 114 -9.38 0.99 -7.15
C ARG A 114 -8.45 1.86 -8.00
N GLY A 115 -7.86 2.90 -7.41
CA GLY A 115 -6.97 3.81 -8.11
C GLY A 115 -5.77 3.07 -8.69
N GLY A 116 -5.13 2.18 -7.94
CA GLY A 116 -4.02 1.37 -8.43
C GLY A 116 -4.41 0.47 -9.62
N LEU A 117 -5.57 -0.20 -9.55
CA LEU A 117 -6.08 -1.02 -10.66
C LEU A 117 -6.46 -0.20 -11.89
N GLU A 118 -7.04 0.99 -11.70
CA GLU A 118 -7.38 1.90 -12.80
C GLU A 118 -6.13 2.46 -13.48
N CYS A 119 -5.11 2.86 -12.71
CA CYS A 119 -3.81 3.26 -13.22
C CYS A 119 -3.16 2.12 -14.02
N LEU A 120 -3.19 0.88 -13.50
CA LEU A 120 -2.65 -0.29 -14.20
C LEU A 120 -3.40 -0.55 -15.52
N LYS A 121 -4.73 -0.52 -15.49
CA LYS A 121 -5.55 -0.70 -16.69
C LYS A 121 -5.21 0.35 -17.74
N ASP A 122 -5.21 1.63 -17.35
CA ASP A 122 -4.93 2.73 -18.26
C ASP A 122 -3.50 2.64 -18.84
N PHE A 123 -2.53 2.30 -17.99
CA PHE A 123 -1.15 2.03 -18.41
C PHE A 123 -1.09 0.93 -19.48
N LEU A 124 -1.75 -0.21 -19.24
CA LEU A 124 -1.75 -1.34 -20.18
C LEU A 124 -2.45 -0.98 -21.49
N VAL A 125 -3.53 -0.20 -21.46
CA VAL A 125 -4.24 0.22 -22.68
C VAL A 125 -3.38 1.17 -23.51
N LYS A 126 -2.75 2.17 -22.89
CA LYS A 126 -2.01 3.23 -23.58
C LYS A 126 -0.60 2.83 -23.99
N TYR A 127 0.13 2.09 -23.15
CA TYR A 127 1.58 1.95 -23.30
C TYR A 127 2.04 0.53 -23.63
N ARG A 128 1.20 -0.51 -23.57
CA ARG A 128 1.64 -1.92 -23.78
C ARG A 128 2.36 -2.19 -25.10
N LYS A 129 2.10 -1.40 -26.15
CA LYS A 129 2.74 -1.56 -27.47
C LYS A 129 4.12 -0.92 -27.53
N ASN A 130 4.39 0.04 -26.66
CA ASN A 130 5.58 0.90 -26.67
C ASN A 130 6.55 0.59 -25.52
N VAL A 131 6.19 -0.37 -24.65
CA VAL A 131 6.95 -0.75 -23.46
C VAL A 131 7.34 -2.23 -23.59
N PRO A 132 8.59 -2.60 -23.28
CA PRO A 132 9.03 -3.99 -23.38
C PRO A 132 8.28 -4.88 -22.37
N LEU A 133 8.07 -6.15 -22.74
CA LEU A 133 7.28 -7.10 -21.95
C LEU A 133 7.79 -7.26 -20.51
N ASN A 134 9.11 -7.21 -20.30
CA ASN A 134 9.71 -7.30 -18.97
C ASN A 134 9.24 -6.17 -18.04
N ALA A 135 9.12 -4.93 -18.54
CA ALA A 135 8.64 -3.78 -17.77
C ALA A 135 7.14 -3.90 -17.50
N ILE A 136 6.37 -4.41 -18.47
CA ILE A 136 4.93 -4.71 -18.28
C ILE A 136 4.75 -5.72 -17.14
N VAL A 137 5.50 -6.84 -17.17
CA VAL A 137 5.43 -7.87 -16.12
C VAL A 137 5.78 -7.28 -14.74
N LYS A 138 6.83 -6.46 -14.65
CA LYS A 138 7.24 -5.81 -13.39
C LYS A 138 6.15 -4.89 -12.84
N ILE A 139 5.53 -4.07 -13.70
CA ILE A 139 4.42 -3.18 -13.33
C ILE A 139 3.18 -3.98 -12.93
N CYS A 140 2.88 -5.08 -13.63
CA CYS A 140 1.79 -5.97 -13.25
C CYS A 140 2.03 -6.61 -11.87
N ILE A 141 3.23 -7.15 -11.61
CA ILE A 141 3.58 -7.73 -10.29
C ILE A 141 3.38 -6.69 -9.18
N ALA A 142 3.85 -5.47 -9.43
CA ALA A 142 3.69 -4.36 -8.50
C ALA A 142 2.20 -4.06 -8.22
N TYR A 143 1.40 -3.80 -9.25
CA TYR A 143 0.06 -3.24 -9.07
C TYR A 143 -1.08 -4.26 -8.94
N LEU A 144 -0.83 -5.54 -9.27
CA LEU A 144 -1.80 -6.64 -9.03
C LEU A 144 -1.81 -7.13 -7.58
N GLN A 145 -1.02 -6.53 -6.68
CA GLN A 145 -1.08 -6.82 -5.26
C GLN A 145 -2.50 -6.69 -4.68
N THR A 146 -3.33 -5.77 -5.21
CA THR A 146 -4.74 -5.65 -4.82
C THR A 146 -5.53 -6.93 -5.09
N VAL A 147 -5.21 -7.64 -6.18
CA VAL A 147 -5.82 -8.94 -6.49
C VAL A 147 -5.32 -10.00 -5.51
N ALA A 148 -4.02 -10.01 -5.21
CA ALA A 148 -3.45 -10.93 -4.22
C ALA A 148 -4.08 -10.73 -2.81
N LEU A 149 -4.37 -9.48 -2.43
CA LEU A 149 -5.03 -9.16 -1.16
C LEU A 149 -6.44 -9.76 -1.03
N THR A 150 -7.07 -10.28 -2.08
CA THR A 150 -8.36 -10.99 -1.99
C THR A 150 -8.25 -12.43 -1.47
N ALA A 151 -7.04 -13.00 -1.47
CA ALA A 151 -6.80 -14.39 -1.08
C ALA A 151 -7.28 -14.76 0.35
N PRO A 152 -7.07 -13.92 1.39
CA PRO A 152 -7.63 -14.16 2.73
C PRO A 152 -9.14 -14.43 2.73
N PHE A 153 -9.92 -13.54 2.11
CA PHE A 153 -11.37 -13.61 2.15
C PHE A 153 -11.90 -14.78 1.30
N ILE A 154 -11.29 -15.03 0.14
CA ILE A 154 -11.60 -16.21 -0.69
C ILE A 154 -11.29 -17.49 0.10
N SER A 155 -10.17 -17.56 0.80
CA SER A 155 -9.80 -18.72 1.61
C SER A 155 -10.78 -18.96 2.75
N LEU A 156 -11.26 -17.90 3.40
CA LEU A 156 -12.31 -17.98 4.40
C LEU A 156 -13.60 -18.57 3.82
N ILE A 157 -14.04 -18.09 2.65
CA ILE A 157 -15.21 -18.63 1.94
C ILE A 157 -15.00 -20.12 1.64
N VAL A 158 -13.86 -20.51 1.07
CA VAL A 158 -13.56 -21.92 0.74
C VAL A 158 -13.66 -22.82 1.97
N ILE A 159 -13.11 -22.40 3.11
CA ILE A 159 -13.18 -23.16 4.37
C ILE A 159 -14.62 -23.27 4.87
N VAL A 160 -15.37 -22.16 4.91
CA VAL A 160 -16.76 -22.16 5.37
C VAL A 160 -17.65 -23.04 4.48
N PHE A 161 -17.49 -22.96 3.16
CA PHE A 161 -18.27 -23.78 2.23
C PHE A 161 -17.87 -25.26 2.27
N SER A 162 -16.63 -25.60 2.65
CA SER A 162 -16.20 -27.00 2.77
C SER A 162 -16.99 -27.81 3.81
N PHE A 163 -17.71 -27.15 4.73
CA PHE A 163 -18.64 -27.81 5.67
C PHE A 163 -19.96 -28.25 5.02
N PHE A 164 -20.33 -27.66 3.88
CA PHE A 164 -21.62 -27.88 3.23
C PHE A 164 -21.51 -28.62 1.90
N ILE A 165 -20.38 -28.45 1.21
CA ILE A 165 -20.13 -29.03 -0.11
C ILE A 165 -18.73 -29.66 -0.18
N ASN A 166 -18.58 -30.67 -1.05
CA ASN A 166 -17.27 -31.28 -1.28
C ASN A 166 -16.39 -30.35 -2.13
N ILE A 167 -15.33 -29.80 -1.53
CA ILE A 167 -14.35 -28.94 -2.19
C ILE A 167 -13.12 -29.79 -2.56
N PRO A 168 -12.53 -29.64 -3.77
CA PRO A 168 -11.28 -30.29 -4.13
C PRO A 168 -10.19 -30.11 -3.07
N SER A 169 -9.54 -31.21 -2.69
CA SER A 169 -8.56 -31.23 -1.58
C SER A 169 -7.44 -30.21 -1.75
N PHE A 170 -6.96 -29.99 -2.98
CA PHE A 170 -5.91 -29.01 -3.25
C PHE A 170 -6.36 -27.57 -2.90
N LEU A 171 -7.60 -27.18 -3.24
CA LEU A 171 -8.14 -25.85 -2.93
C LEU A 171 -8.28 -25.65 -1.42
N LEU A 172 -8.76 -26.68 -0.72
CA LEU A 172 -8.86 -26.65 0.74
C LEU A 172 -7.49 -26.53 1.41
N THR A 173 -6.47 -27.22 0.89
CA THR A 173 -5.09 -27.10 1.38
C THR A 173 -4.55 -25.69 1.19
N LEU A 174 -4.71 -25.09 0.00
CA LEU A 174 -4.28 -23.71 -0.26
C LEU A 174 -4.98 -22.72 0.67
N ALA A 175 -6.30 -22.86 0.87
CA ALA A 175 -7.05 -22.00 1.77
C ALA A 175 -6.55 -22.10 3.21
N LYS A 176 -6.28 -23.32 3.71
CA LYS A 176 -5.71 -23.54 5.05
C LYS A 176 -4.33 -22.91 5.21
N LEU A 177 -3.45 -23.07 4.23
CA LEU A 177 -2.11 -22.46 4.25
C LEU A 177 -2.19 -20.93 4.31
N GLU A 178 -3.09 -20.33 3.54
CA GLU A 178 -3.31 -18.88 3.57
C GLU A 178 -3.81 -18.41 4.94
N ILE A 179 -4.80 -19.10 5.54
CA ILE A 179 -5.27 -18.75 6.89
C ILE A 179 -4.14 -18.87 7.91
N ILE A 180 -3.36 -19.95 7.88
CA ILE A 180 -2.22 -20.12 8.77
C ILE A 180 -1.19 -18.99 8.59
N SER A 181 -0.87 -18.63 7.34
CA SER A 181 0.06 -17.54 7.03
C SER A 181 -0.39 -16.20 7.65
N ILE A 182 -1.67 -15.86 7.50
CA ILE A 182 -2.26 -14.63 8.06
C ILE A 182 -2.29 -14.67 9.59
N MET A 183 -2.56 -15.82 10.20
CA MET A 183 -2.56 -15.94 11.66
C MET A 183 -1.15 -15.86 12.26
N LEU A 184 -0.11 -16.26 11.50
CA LEU A 184 1.28 -16.23 11.95
C LEU A 184 2.00 -14.90 11.69
N SER A 185 1.52 -14.10 10.73
CA SER A 185 2.19 -12.84 10.38
C SER A 185 2.26 -11.79 11.51
N PRO A 186 1.34 -11.71 12.50
CA PRO A 186 1.52 -10.89 13.70
C PRO A 186 2.79 -11.28 14.48
N CYS A 187 3.07 -12.58 14.64
CA CYS A 187 4.27 -13.06 15.33
C CYS A 187 5.54 -12.63 14.58
N ALA A 188 5.53 -12.73 13.24
CA ALA A 188 6.65 -12.29 12.42
C ALA A 188 6.88 -10.77 12.54
N LEU A 189 5.82 -9.96 12.55
CA LEU A 189 5.93 -8.52 12.75
C LEU A 189 6.41 -8.14 14.15
N TYR A 190 5.98 -8.88 15.18
CA TYR A 190 6.43 -8.67 16.56
C TYR A 190 7.92 -8.97 16.73
N ILE A 191 8.40 -10.08 16.19
CA ILE A 191 9.79 -10.55 16.35
C ILE A 191 10.75 -9.80 15.43
N VAL A 192 10.41 -9.65 14.14
CA VAL A 192 11.35 -9.18 13.11
C VAL A 192 11.28 -7.67 12.91
N ASN A 193 10.09 -7.07 13.06
CA ASN A 193 9.88 -5.64 12.82
C ASN A 193 9.69 -4.85 14.13
N GLU A 194 9.87 -5.51 15.27
CA GLU A 194 9.79 -4.93 16.62
C GLU A 194 8.51 -4.11 16.88
N VAL A 195 7.39 -4.49 16.26
CA VAL A 195 6.09 -3.85 16.52
C VAL A 195 5.56 -4.35 17.87
N LYS A 196 5.88 -3.62 18.95
CA LYS A 196 5.55 -4.01 20.34
C LYS A 196 4.10 -3.72 20.77
N ASP A 197 3.24 -3.24 19.87
CA ASP A 197 1.83 -3.00 20.19
C ASP A 197 1.04 -4.32 20.12
N LEU A 198 0.47 -4.76 21.25
CA LEU A 198 -0.33 -5.98 21.33
C LEU A 198 -1.58 -5.98 20.44
N THR A 199 -2.05 -4.80 20.01
CA THR A 199 -3.12 -4.65 19.01
C THR A 199 -2.78 -5.36 17.69
N LEU A 200 -1.49 -5.64 17.45
CA LEU A 200 -0.99 -6.45 16.34
C LEU A 200 -1.65 -7.82 16.23
N PHE A 201 -1.98 -8.48 17.34
CA PHE A 201 -2.65 -9.78 17.32
C PHE A 201 -4.11 -9.71 16.87
N LEU A 202 -4.70 -8.51 16.80
CA LEU A 202 -6.01 -8.27 16.18
C LEU A 202 -5.90 -7.91 14.68
N ALA A 203 -4.69 -7.69 14.16
CA ALA A 203 -4.46 -7.35 12.76
C ALA A 203 -5.06 -8.34 11.75
N PRO A 204 -5.11 -9.67 12.01
CA PRO A 204 -5.78 -10.59 11.10
C PRO A 204 -7.24 -10.24 10.80
N LEU A 205 -7.99 -9.71 11.77
CA LEU A 205 -9.36 -9.23 11.56
C LEU A 205 -9.40 -8.08 10.56
N ASN A 206 -8.45 -7.14 10.68
CA ASN A 206 -8.30 -6.03 9.74
C ASN A 206 -7.85 -6.50 8.35
N TRP A 207 -7.00 -7.52 8.23
CA TRP A 207 -6.59 -8.05 6.94
C TRP A 207 -7.71 -8.80 6.21
N PHE A 208 -8.59 -9.52 6.92
CA PHE A 208 -9.81 -10.06 6.31
C PHE A 208 -10.73 -8.95 5.83
N LEU A 209 -10.91 -7.89 6.62
CA LEU A 209 -11.68 -6.72 6.22
C LEU A 209 -11.09 -6.07 4.96
N GLN A 210 -9.77 -5.85 4.93
CA GLN A 210 -9.08 -5.32 3.74
C GLN A 210 -9.21 -6.23 2.52
N SER A 211 -9.18 -7.54 2.73
CA SER A 211 -9.36 -8.53 1.67
C SER A 211 -10.76 -8.45 1.06
N PHE A 212 -11.79 -8.28 1.89
CA PHE A 212 -13.14 -8.01 1.42
C PHE A 212 -13.24 -6.68 0.66
N ILE A 213 -12.63 -5.61 1.19
CA ILE A 213 -12.60 -4.30 0.51
C ILE A 213 -11.89 -4.40 -0.86
N ALA A 214 -10.80 -5.17 -0.95
CA ALA A 214 -10.09 -5.42 -2.20
C ALA A 214 -10.96 -6.16 -3.22
N LEU A 215 -11.75 -7.15 -2.76
CA LEU A 215 -12.70 -7.85 -3.63
C LEU A 215 -13.75 -6.89 -4.20
N VAL A 216 -14.29 -5.99 -3.36
CA VAL A 216 -15.21 -4.93 -3.81
C VAL A 216 -14.53 -4.00 -4.81
N ALA A 217 -13.27 -3.61 -4.58
CA ALA A 217 -12.54 -2.68 -5.45
C ALA A 217 -12.24 -3.23 -6.87
N ILE A 218 -12.20 -4.55 -7.04
CA ILE A 218 -12.06 -5.20 -8.35
C ILE A 218 -13.29 -4.96 -9.23
N ILE A 219 -14.47 -4.86 -8.62
CA ILE A 219 -15.72 -4.56 -9.34
C ILE A 219 -15.58 -3.19 -10.01
N PRO A 220 -15.92 -3.04 -11.31
CA PRO A 220 -15.77 -1.80 -12.05
C PRO A 220 -16.79 -0.72 -11.63
N MET A 221 -16.65 -0.22 -10.41
CA MET A 221 -17.42 0.89 -9.85
C MET A 221 -16.65 2.21 -9.97
N LYS A 222 -17.34 3.30 -10.31
CA LYS A 222 -16.75 4.63 -10.27
C LYS A 222 -16.67 5.09 -8.81
N ILE A 223 -15.46 5.28 -8.32
CA ILE A 223 -15.20 5.82 -6.98
C ILE A 223 -14.81 7.28 -7.15
N PRO A 224 -15.60 8.24 -6.63
CA PRO A 224 -15.20 9.65 -6.66
C PRO A 224 -13.95 9.85 -5.80
N TRP A 225 -13.25 10.98 -5.99
CA TRP A 225 -12.19 11.33 -5.06
C TRP A 225 -12.80 11.59 -3.68
N LEU A 226 -12.49 10.72 -2.72
CA LEU A 226 -13.01 10.77 -1.35
C LEU A 226 -11.94 11.29 -0.40
N ARG A 227 -12.15 12.48 0.16
CA ARG A 227 -11.29 13.02 1.21
C ARG A 227 -11.48 12.22 2.51
N THR A 228 -10.39 11.74 3.10
CA THR A 228 -10.41 11.26 4.49
C THR A 228 -10.58 12.48 5.39
N THR A 229 -11.77 12.63 5.98
CA THR A 229 -12.13 13.81 6.78
C THR A 229 -11.64 13.70 8.21
N ASN A 230 -11.85 12.53 8.84
CA ASN A 230 -11.42 12.31 10.21
C ASN A 230 -10.07 11.58 10.23
N ARG A 231 -9.02 12.35 10.53
CA ARG A 231 -7.66 11.85 10.74
C ARG A 231 -7.27 12.02 12.19
N SER A 232 -6.49 11.08 12.68
CA SER A 232 -5.92 11.15 14.03
C SER A 232 -4.97 12.36 14.11
N SER A 233 -5.08 13.14 15.19
CA SER A 233 -4.14 14.20 15.49
C SER A 233 -2.78 13.59 15.84
N ILE A 234 -1.72 14.11 15.23
CA ILE A 234 -0.35 13.79 15.61
C ILE A 234 0.09 14.84 16.62
N ASN A 235 0.39 14.42 17.86
CA ASN A 235 1.15 15.25 18.76
C ASN A 235 2.61 15.21 18.30
N ILE A 236 3.02 16.26 17.58
CA ILE A 236 4.43 16.46 17.26
C ILE A 236 5.06 16.98 18.57
N PRO A 237 6.02 16.27 19.18
CA PRO A 237 6.74 16.81 20.33
C PRO A 237 7.38 18.14 19.92
N SER A 238 7.37 19.10 20.84
CA SER A 238 7.93 20.43 20.58
C SER A 238 9.41 20.31 20.18
N TYR A 239 9.90 21.20 19.31
CA TYR A 239 11.29 21.15 18.82
C TYR A 239 12.33 21.12 19.97
N SER A 240 11.97 21.66 21.15
CA SER A 240 12.76 21.63 22.40
C SER A 240 12.90 20.24 23.04
N GLU A 241 11.99 19.31 22.78
CA GLU A 241 12.04 17.95 23.33
C GLU A 241 12.94 17.01 22.49
N VAL A 242 13.09 17.30 21.19
CA VAL A 242 13.89 16.50 20.25
C VAL A 242 15.40 16.76 20.40
N SER A 243 15.79 17.97 20.82
CA SER A 243 17.21 18.32 21.00
C SER A 243 17.86 17.70 22.24
N MET A 244 17.09 17.23 23.24
CA MET A 244 17.65 16.58 24.43
C MET A 244 17.91 15.07 24.23
N SER A 245 17.24 14.40 23.29
CA SER A 245 17.42 12.96 23.09
C SER A 245 18.57 12.59 22.13
N ILE A 246 19.18 13.57 21.46
CA ILE A 246 20.28 13.35 20.50
C ILE A 246 21.65 13.65 21.12
N ILE A 247 21.69 14.30 22.29
CA ILE A 247 22.94 14.64 22.99
C ILE A 247 23.34 13.56 24.02
N ASP A 248 22.42 12.66 24.40
CA ASP A 248 22.64 11.63 25.43
C ASP A 248 22.69 10.17 24.89
N THR A 249 23.02 9.98 23.60
CA THR A 249 23.40 8.67 23.01
C THR A 249 24.70 8.78 22.24
#